data_AF-A0A2K9EKT0-F1
#
_entry.id   AF-A0A2K9EKT0-F1
#
_cell.length_a   1.000
_cell.length_b   1.000
_cell.length_c   1.000
_cell.angle_alpha   90.00
_cell.angle_beta   90.00
_cell.angle_gamma   90.00
#
_symmetry.space_group_name_H-M   'P 1'
#
loop_
_entity.id
_entity.type
_entity.pdbx_description
1 polymer ?
#
loop_
_entity_poly.entity_id
_entity_poly.type
_entity_poly.pdbx_seq_one_letter_code
_entity_poly.pdbx_strand_id
1 'polypeptide(L)'
;MLIAWQYLDKKAAAVEALKDYSSMQYIIEHSDEDIYEIETCMTSPHSAKNTGVPGKHNPKSGEERLAACLDEIDVLKERYRRALEYMEWFKPA
;
A
#
# COMPACT_ATOMS: atom_id res chain seq x y z
N MET A 1 22.37 31.43 21.37
CA MET A 1 21.71 30.68 20.29
C MET A 1 20.30 30.32 20.76
N LEU A 2 19.26 30.82 20.09
CA LEU A 2 17.86 30.68 20.54
C LEU A 2 17.23 29.40 19.98
N ILE A 3 16.75 28.52 20.87
CA ILE A 3 16.05 27.25 20.60
C ILE A 3 14.82 27.40 19.67
N ALA A 4 14.30 28.63 19.49
CA ALA A 4 13.13 28.91 18.67
C ALA A 4 13.32 28.66 17.16
N TRP A 5 14.56 28.69 16.63
CA TRP A 5 14.82 28.42 15.20
C TRP A 5 14.65 26.95 14.81
N GLN A 6 14.67 26.03 15.78
CA GLN A 6 14.46 24.59 15.55
C GLN A 6 12.98 24.21 15.33
N TYR A 7 12.04 25.14 15.51
CA TYR A 7 10.59 24.89 15.39
C TYR A 7 9.96 25.31 14.05
N LEU A 8 10.73 25.79 13.07
CA LEU A 8 10.16 26.68 12.05
C LEU A 8 10.57 26.41 10.60
N ASP A 9 10.99 25.20 10.19
CA ASP A 9 11.02 24.93 8.74
C ASP A 9 9.63 24.56 8.21
N LYS A 10 8.69 25.50 8.40
CA LYS A 10 7.33 25.44 7.85
C LYS A 10 7.36 25.31 6.33
N LYS A 11 8.43 25.78 5.68
CA LYS A 11 8.60 25.66 4.23
C LYS A 11 8.94 24.22 3.84
N ALA A 12 9.88 23.57 4.53
CA ALA A 12 10.16 22.16 4.31
C ALA A 12 8.91 21.29 4.57
N ALA A 13 8.20 21.52 5.67
CA ALA A 13 6.98 20.79 6.00
C ALA A 13 5.87 20.99 4.95
N ALA A 14 5.70 22.21 4.43
CA ALA A 14 4.74 22.49 3.36
C ALA A 14 5.14 21.80 2.04
N VAL A 15 6.44 21.78 1.71
CA VAL A 15 6.96 21.10 0.52
C VAL A 15 6.73 19.59 0.62
N GLU A 16 6.95 19.00 1.79
CA GLU A 16 6.70 17.57 2.03
C GLU A 16 5.20 17.24 1.91
N ALA A 17 4.33 18.02 2.54
CA ALA A 17 2.89 17.86 2.42
C ALA A 17 2.40 17.95 0.94
N LEU A 18 3.00 18.82 0.13
CA LEU A 18 2.68 18.90 -1.30
C LEU A 18 3.12 17.65 -2.08
N LYS A 19 4.24 17.02 -1.71
CA LYS A 19 4.68 15.76 -2.32
C LYS A 19 3.80 14.58 -1.88
N ASP A 20 3.39 14.59 -0.62
CA ASP A 20 2.51 13.55 -0.09
C ASP A 20 1.12 13.63 -0.72
N TYR A 21 0.64 14.84 -1.05
CA TYR A 21 -0.65 15.02 -1.73
C TYR A 21 -0.78 14.19 -3.00
N SER A 22 0.19 14.27 -3.93
CA SER A 22 0.12 13.48 -5.18
C SER A 22 0.13 11.98 -4.92
N SER A 23 0.87 11.54 -3.89
CA SER A 23 0.94 10.13 -3.51
C SER A 23 -0.37 9.64 -2.91
N MET A 24 -0.99 10.42 -2.03
CA MET A 24 -2.29 10.10 -1.42
C MET A 24 -3.41 10.11 -2.47
N GLN A 25 -3.35 11.04 -3.43
CA GLN A 25 -4.31 11.07 -4.53
C GLN A 25 -4.20 9.82 -5.40
N TYR A 26 -2.98 9.44 -5.78
CA TYR A 26 -2.74 8.22 -6.54
C TYR A 26 -3.27 6.98 -5.82
N ILE A 27 -3.02 6.87 -4.50
CA ILE A 27 -3.52 5.76 -3.68
C ILE A 27 -5.05 5.70 -3.76
N ILE A 28 -5.75 6.83 -3.57
CA ILE A 28 -7.22 6.86 -3.62
C ILE A 28 -7.74 6.42 -5.00
N GLU A 29 -7.08 6.85 -6.07
CA GLU A 29 -7.51 6.56 -7.45
C GLU A 29 -7.28 5.09 -7.87
N HIS A 30 -6.24 4.44 -7.35
CA HIS A 30 -5.81 3.11 -7.83
C HIS A 30 -6.00 1.97 -6.80
N SER A 31 -6.37 2.26 -5.55
CA SER A 31 -6.53 1.21 -4.52
C SER A 31 -7.54 0.12 -4.90
N ASP A 32 -8.61 0.48 -5.61
CA ASP A 32 -9.62 -0.48 -6.05
C ASP A 32 -9.05 -1.46 -7.09
N GLU A 33 -8.22 -0.96 -8.02
CA GLU A 33 -7.56 -1.77 -9.04
C GLU A 33 -6.52 -2.71 -8.40
N ASP A 34 -5.71 -2.19 -7.47
CA ASP A 34 -4.71 -2.97 -6.73
C ASP A 34 -5.39 -4.09 -5.91
N ILE A 35 -6.48 -3.79 -5.19
CA ILE A 35 -7.23 -4.80 -4.42
C ILE A 35 -7.83 -5.86 -5.35
N TYR A 36 -8.42 -5.43 -6.47
CA TYR A 36 -9.00 -6.34 -7.45
C TYR A 36 -7.97 -7.30 -8.05
N GLU A 37 -6.76 -6.83 -8.32
CA GLU A 37 -5.67 -7.67 -8.82
C GLU A 37 -5.30 -8.76 -7.81
N ILE A 38 -5.18 -8.41 -6.52
CA ILE A 38 -4.87 -9.38 -5.46
C ILE A 38 -6.01 -10.39 -5.26
N GLU A 39 -7.27 -9.95 -5.27
CA GLU A 39 -8.44 -10.85 -5.19
C GLU A 39 -8.51 -11.81 -6.39
N THR A 40 -8.17 -11.31 -7.58
CA THR A 40 -8.08 -12.13 -8.79
C THR A 40 -6.94 -13.14 -8.67
N CYS A 41 -5.77 -12.72 -8.19
CA CYS A 41 -4.65 -13.62 -7.93
C CYS A 41 -5.05 -14.72 -6.94
N MET A 42 -5.74 -14.36 -5.85
CA MET A 42 -6.20 -15.27 -4.81
C MET A 42 -7.12 -16.38 -5.36
N THR A 43 -8.01 -16.04 -6.28
CA THR A 43 -8.98 -16.97 -6.90
C THR A 43 -8.44 -17.69 -8.14
N SER A 44 -7.38 -17.16 -8.76
CA SER A 44 -6.78 -17.75 -9.94
C SER A 44 -6.16 -19.14 -9.68
N PRO A 45 -6.24 -20.07 -10.65
CA PRO A 45 -5.57 -21.36 -10.55
C PRO A 45 -4.05 -21.19 -10.42
N HIS A 46 -3.43 -22.02 -9.59
CA HIS A 46 -1.98 -22.01 -9.46
C HIS A 46 -1.31 -22.51 -10.76
N SER A 47 -0.41 -21.71 -11.33
CA SER A 47 0.40 -22.12 -12.47
C SER A 47 1.57 -22.99 -12.03
N ALA A 48 1.79 -24.12 -12.71
CA ALA A 48 2.94 -24.96 -12.46
C ALA A 48 4.23 -24.27 -12.93
N LYS A 49 5.21 -24.11 -12.04
CA LYS A 49 6.55 -23.62 -12.40
C LYS A 49 7.33 -24.74 -13.10
N ASN A 50 7.59 -24.59 -14.40
CA ASN A 50 8.45 -25.54 -15.13
C ASN A 50 9.92 -25.16 -14.95
N THR A 51 10.53 -25.57 -13.82
CA THR A 51 11.93 -25.25 -13.49
C THR A 51 12.92 -26.32 -13.99
N GLY A 52 12.45 -27.40 -14.60
CA GLY A 52 13.31 -28.49 -15.11
C GLY A 52 13.97 -29.36 -14.03
N VAL A 53 13.70 -29.09 -12.75
CA VAL A 53 14.19 -29.85 -11.59
C VAL A 53 13.05 -30.18 -10.62
N PRO A 54 13.08 -31.33 -9.92
CA PRO A 54 12.08 -31.66 -8.91
C PRO A 54 12.11 -30.64 -7.77
N GLY A 55 11.00 -29.93 -7.57
CA GLY A 55 10.81 -29.02 -6.44
C GLY A 55 10.40 -29.75 -5.16
N LYS A 56 10.70 -29.16 -4.00
CA LYS A 56 10.16 -29.61 -2.72
C LYS A 56 8.65 -29.30 -2.66
N HIS A 57 7.82 -30.34 -2.52
CA HIS A 57 6.38 -30.17 -2.37
C HIS A 57 6.06 -29.59 -0.98
N ASN A 58 5.49 -28.39 -0.94
CA ASN A 58 4.89 -27.82 0.27
C ASN A 58 3.36 -28.01 0.19
N PRO A 59 2.75 -28.90 1.00
CA PRO A 59 1.30 -29.09 1.01
C PRO A 59 0.53 -27.86 1.52
N LYS A 60 1.21 -26.92 2.20
CA LYS A 60 0.64 -25.70 2.77
C LYS A 60 0.84 -24.45 1.91
N SER A 61 1.47 -24.57 0.74
CA SER A 61 1.76 -23.43 -0.13
C SER A 61 0.51 -22.65 -0.57
N GLY A 62 -0.62 -23.33 -0.72
CA GLY A 62 -1.91 -22.68 -1.02
C GLY A 62 -2.39 -21.81 0.13
N GLU A 63 -2.39 -22.34 1.36
CA GLU A 63 -2.80 -21.61 2.57
C GLU A 63 -1.87 -20.43 2.86
N GLU A 64 -0.56 -20.62 2.73
CA GLU A 64 0.45 -19.56 2.89
C GLU A 64 0.24 -18.43 1.88
N ARG A 65 -0.09 -18.76 0.63
CA ARG A 65 -0.42 -17.76 -0.40
C ARG A 65 -1.68 -16.98 -0.05
N LEU A 66 -2.75 -17.67 0.38
CA LEU A 66 -4.00 -17.01 0.76
C LEU A 66 -3.79 -16.05 1.93
N ALA A 67 -3.05 -16.47 2.96
CA ALA A 67 -2.69 -15.61 4.08
C ALA A 67 -1.93 -14.36 3.62
N ALA A 68 -0.91 -14.53 2.76
CA ALA A 68 -0.15 -13.39 2.23
C ALA A 68 -1.02 -12.42 1.42
N CYS A 69 -1.94 -12.92 0.59
CA CYS A 69 -2.88 -12.06 -0.15
C CYS A 69 -3.82 -11.28 0.78
N LEU A 70 -4.31 -11.90 1.85
CA LEU A 70 -5.17 -11.22 2.83
C LEU A 70 -4.40 -10.12 3.57
N ASP A 71 -3.17 -10.42 4.02
CA ASP A 71 -2.30 -9.43 4.68
C ASP A 71 -2.04 -8.23 3.75
N GLU A 72 -1.83 -8.47 2.45
CA GLU A 72 -1.62 -7.42 1.46
C GLU A 72 -2.86 -6.55 1.24
N ILE A 73 -4.05 -7.16 1.14
CA ILE A 73 -5.32 -6.42 1.04
C ILE A 73 -5.53 -5.54 2.28
N ASP A 74 -5.23 -6.04 3.47
CA ASP A 74 -5.37 -5.26 4.71
C ASP A 74 -4.43 -4.04 4.71
N VAL A 75 -3.20 -4.20 4.23
CA VAL A 75 -2.25 -3.08 4.05
C VAL A 75 -2.78 -2.05 3.05
N LEU A 76 -3.33 -2.49 1.91
CA LEU A 76 -3.90 -1.60 0.90
C LEU A 76 -5.09 -0.80 1.44
N LYS A 77 -6.01 -1.46 2.17
CA LYS A 77 -7.15 -0.81 2.81
C LYS A 77 -6.72 0.21 3.85
N GLU A 78 -5.71 -0.10 4.67
CA GLU A 78 -5.18 0.84 5.65
C GLU A 78 -4.49 2.05 4.99
N ARG A 79 -3.77 1.83 3.88
CA ARG A 79 -3.18 2.93 3.08
C ARG A 79 -4.27 3.83 2.49
N TYR A 80 -5.34 3.24 1.96
CA TYR A 80 -6.49 3.97 1.44
C TYR A 80 -7.16 4.82 2.55
N ARG A 81 -7.41 4.23 3.72
CA ARG A 81 -7.97 4.94 4.88
C ARG A 81 -7.12 6.14 5.26
N ARG A 82 -5.79 5.97 5.37
CA ARG A 82 -4.87 7.06 5.69
C ARG A 82 -4.83 8.14 4.61
N ALA A 83 -4.92 7.75 3.34
CA ALA A 83 -4.96 8.70 2.23
C ALA A 83 -6.23 9.57 2.28
N LEU A 84 -7.38 8.98 2.63
CA LEU A 84 -8.62 9.75 2.84
C LEU A 84 -8.48 10.74 4.00
N GLU A 85 -7.98 10.29 5.15
CA GLU A 85 -7.75 11.16 6.32
C GLU A 85 -6.78 12.30 6.00
N TYR A 86 -5.73 12.01 5.24
CA TYR A 86 -4.79 13.02 4.77
C TYR A 86 -5.47 14.04 3.86
N MET A 87 -6.31 13.59 2.91
CA MET A 87 -7.01 14.48 2.00
C MET A 87 -8.02 15.38 2.69
N GLU A 88 -8.72 14.85 3.71
CA GLU A 88 -9.63 15.61 4.55
C GLU A 88 -8.89 16.69 5.36
N TRP A 89 -7.71 16.36 5.90
CA TRP A 89 -6.87 17.33 6.59
C TRP A 89 -6.23 18.37 5.65
N PHE A 90 -5.83 17.97 4.44
CA PHE A 90 -5.07 18.81 3.52
C PHE A 90 -5.97 19.81 2.76
N LYS A 91 -7.19 19.41 2.38
CA LYS A 91 -8.13 20.28 1.67
C LYS A 91 -8.84 21.17 2.69
N PRO A 92 -8.96 22.50 2.44
CA PRO A 92 -9.74 23.36 3.31
C PRO A 92 -11.21 22.93 3.30
N ALA A 93 -11.83 22.95 4.47
CA ALA A 93 -13.24 22.61 4.70
C ALA A 93 -14.21 23.53 3.96
#